data_AF-A0A0N4ZZ18-F1
#
_entry.id   AF-A0A0N4ZZ18-F1
#
_cell.length_a   1.000
_cell.length_b   1.000
_cell.length_c   1.000
_cell.angle_alpha   90.00
_cell.angle_beta   90.00
_cell.angle_gamma   90.00
#
_symmetry.space_group_name_H-M   'P 1'
#
loop_
_entity.id
_entity.type
_entity.pdbx_description
1 polymer ?
#
loop_
_entity_poly.entity_id
_entity_poly.type
_entity_poly.pdbx_seq_one_letter_code
_entity_poly.pdbx_strand_id
1 'polypeptide(L)'
;MIFKDLYERHLAGNVKNEDLIYFLDNCDNEKVIKNNDIIKLFEIILPQKNVELFSCVFKNIKTRLVVKPEVMEFFMNEPFLDEKKSILLSNGTLLNNYVSEFLSNGNWESRDSALVIASILKDVIQEISYEEVEKLMTTDSSEYVRSSAIQYASENHFSQLMENIWLYIPNEWNSVVRRSYLKLFVNIPNDPKEEDCKKESIINNIRDNFSILEIYNDDDDSWIIDNLERLKNTYFKETENMSKKNDNKICGNSLLEIILLESQQNVDLQNKECYGD
;
A
#
# COMPACT_ATOMS: atom_id res chain seq x y z
N MET A 1 16.67 20.80 -24.05
CA MET A 1 17.00 21.18 -22.66
C MET A 1 16.85 19.96 -21.79
N ILE A 2 17.81 19.63 -20.92
CA ILE A 2 17.79 18.37 -20.15
C ILE A 2 17.25 18.67 -18.74
N PHE A 3 16.36 17.82 -18.22
CA PHE A 3 15.75 18.01 -16.89
C PHE A 3 16.79 18.07 -15.77
N LYS A 4 17.88 17.30 -15.90
CA LYS A 4 19.03 17.36 -14.99
C LYS A 4 19.57 18.79 -14.84
N ASP A 5 19.72 19.52 -15.93
CA ASP A 5 20.24 20.90 -15.92
C ASP A 5 19.25 21.88 -15.26
N LEU A 6 17.94 21.60 -15.31
CA LEU A 6 16.94 22.37 -14.57
C LEU A 6 17.11 22.14 -13.06
N TYR A 7 17.24 20.88 -12.65
CA TYR A 7 17.35 20.52 -11.23
C TYR A 7 18.65 21.07 -10.61
N GLU A 8 19.77 20.99 -11.32
CA GLU A 8 21.03 21.61 -10.88
C GLU A 8 20.90 23.13 -10.71
N ARG A 9 20.18 23.81 -11.63
CA ARG A 9 19.87 25.23 -11.49
C ARG A 9 18.94 25.52 -10.31
N HIS A 10 18.00 24.65 -10.01
CA HIS A 10 17.15 24.75 -8.82
C HIS A 10 17.98 24.71 -7.54
N LEU A 11 18.90 23.75 -7.42
CA LEU A 11 19.81 23.66 -6.28
C LEU A 11 20.71 24.90 -6.15
N ALA A 12 21.06 25.54 -7.27
CA ALA A 12 21.82 26.78 -7.29
C ALA A 12 20.97 28.05 -7.09
N GLY A 13 19.64 27.95 -6.93
CA GLY A 13 18.73 29.09 -6.79
C GLY A 13 18.52 29.92 -8.06
N ASN A 14 18.80 29.36 -9.24
CA ASN A 14 18.90 30.08 -10.52
C ASN A 14 17.95 29.54 -11.61
N VAL A 15 16.76 29.07 -11.24
CA VAL A 15 15.73 28.62 -12.22
C VAL A 15 15.08 29.84 -12.86
N LYS A 16 15.04 29.88 -14.19
CA LYS A 16 14.31 30.93 -14.92
C LYS A 16 12.85 30.50 -15.12
N ASN A 17 11.95 31.46 -15.19
CA ASN A 17 10.52 31.16 -15.43
C ASN A 17 10.29 30.48 -16.78
N GLU A 18 11.02 30.87 -17.83
CA GLU A 18 10.94 30.26 -19.17
C GLU A 18 11.32 28.77 -19.14
N ASP A 19 12.35 28.44 -18.35
CA ASP A 19 12.78 27.06 -18.13
C ASP A 19 11.63 26.26 -17.51
N LEU A 20 10.99 26.81 -16.47
CA LEU A 20 9.91 26.15 -15.76
C LEU A 20 8.68 25.91 -16.65
N ILE A 21 8.26 26.93 -17.42
CA ILE A 21 7.15 26.82 -18.37
C ILE A 21 7.40 25.69 -19.37
N TYR A 22 8.60 25.62 -19.96
CA TYR A 22 8.95 24.56 -20.90
C TYR A 22 8.76 23.15 -20.30
N PHE A 23 9.19 22.93 -19.05
CA PHE A 23 9.05 21.62 -18.42
C PHE A 23 7.62 21.31 -17.97
N LEU A 24 6.84 22.31 -17.59
CA LEU A 24 5.42 22.14 -17.25
C LEU A 24 4.59 21.76 -18.48
N ASP A 25 4.88 22.38 -19.63
CA ASP A 25 4.21 22.09 -20.90
C ASP A 25 4.60 20.71 -21.48
N ASN A 26 5.69 20.11 -20.99
CA ASN A 26 6.22 18.83 -21.47
C ASN A 26 6.31 17.76 -20.36
N CYS A 27 5.60 17.92 -19.24
CA CYS A 27 5.75 17.01 -18.10
C CYS A 27 5.10 15.63 -18.29
N ASP A 28 4.24 15.49 -19.31
CA ASP A 28 3.72 14.21 -19.79
C ASP A 28 4.75 13.41 -20.61
N ASN A 29 5.75 14.09 -21.19
CA ASN A 29 6.74 13.49 -22.08
C ASN A 29 7.91 12.84 -21.30
N GLU A 30 7.93 11.50 -21.29
CA GLU A 30 8.96 10.72 -20.60
C GLU A 30 10.39 10.96 -21.11
N LYS A 31 10.55 11.39 -22.36
CA LYS A 31 11.87 11.74 -22.91
C LYS A 31 12.41 13.05 -22.33
N VAL A 32 11.54 13.91 -21.81
CA VAL A 32 11.88 15.21 -21.22
C VAL A 32 12.04 15.08 -19.71
N ILE A 33 11.04 14.52 -19.03
CA ILE A 33 11.06 14.25 -17.58
C ILE A 33 10.85 12.76 -17.39
N LYS A 34 11.79 12.02 -16.80
CA LYS A 34 11.61 10.58 -16.54
C LYS A 34 10.61 10.36 -15.42
N ASN A 35 10.00 9.17 -15.36
CA ASN A 35 9.04 8.82 -14.30
C ASN A 35 9.64 9.02 -12.90
N ASN A 36 10.90 8.63 -12.69
CA ASN A 36 11.61 8.79 -11.42
C ASN A 36 11.98 10.26 -11.09
N ASP A 37 11.79 11.18 -12.03
CA ASP A 37 12.12 12.60 -11.88
C ASP A 37 10.87 13.47 -11.62
N ILE A 38 9.65 12.90 -11.63
CA ILE A 38 8.41 13.64 -11.35
C ILE A 38 8.42 14.28 -9.96
N ILE A 39 8.94 13.56 -8.95
CA ILE A 39 9.07 14.10 -7.59
C ILE A 39 9.96 15.35 -7.56
N LYS A 40 11.08 15.33 -8.29
CA LYS A 40 11.96 16.51 -8.41
C LYS A 40 11.26 17.68 -9.09
N LEU A 41 10.37 17.42 -10.04
CA LEU A 41 9.54 18.49 -10.62
C LEU A 41 8.65 19.11 -9.54
N PHE A 42 8.01 18.30 -8.69
CA PHE A 42 7.23 18.80 -7.55
C PHE A 42 8.08 19.63 -6.58
N GLU A 43 9.29 19.18 -6.25
CA GLU A 43 10.25 19.94 -5.42
C GLU A 43 10.57 21.32 -6.01
N ILE A 44 10.77 21.40 -7.33
CA ILE A 44 11.08 22.66 -8.02
C ILE A 44 9.90 23.65 -7.95
N ILE A 45 8.67 23.16 -8.09
CA ILE A 45 7.46 24.02 -8.14
C ILE A 45 6.87 24.33 -6.76
N LEU A 46 7.09 23.48 -5.75
CA LEU A 46 6.50 23.64 -4.42
C LEU A 46 6.78 25.02 -3.79
N PRO A 47 7.99 25.61 -3.89
CA PRO A 47 8.27 26.95 -3.35
C PRO A 47 7.44 28.07 -3.98
N GLN A 48 6.88 27.88 -5.17
CA GLN A 48 6.02 28.87 -5.83
C GLN A 48 4.67 29.02 -5.12
N LYS A 49 4.27 28.04 -4.29
CA LYS A 49 3.01 28.01 -3.55
C LYS A 49 1.78 28.32 -4.44
N ASN A 50 1.87 27.94 -5.71
CA ASN A 50 0.85 28.24 -6.72
C ASN A 50 0.01 26.97 -6.98
N VAL A 51 -1.20 26.95 -6.44
CA VAL A 51 -2.13 25.83 -6.56
C VAL A 51 -2.53 25.55 -8.02
N GLU A 52 -2.75 26.59 -8.84
CA GLU A 52 -3.14 26.43 -10.24
C GLU A 52 -2.05 25.75 -11.06
N LEU A 53 -0.78 26.00 -10.71
CA LEU A 53 0.37 25.33 -11.31
C LEU A 53 0.30 23.81 -11.08
N PHE A 54 0.01 23.38 -9.86
CA PHE A 54 -0.16 21.98 -9.53
C PHE A 54 -1.37 21.36 -10.22
N SER A 55 -2.49 22.10 -10.35
CA SER A 55 -3.63 21.65 -11.14
C SER A 55 -3.25 21.35 -12.59
N CYS A 56 -2.42 22.19 -13.21
CA CYS A 56 -1.91 21.96 -14.56
C CYS A 56 -0.99 20.74 -14.61
N VAL A 57 -0.07 20.59 -13.66
CA VAL A 57 0.82 19.42 -13.60
C VAL A 57 0.03 18.14 -13.44
N PHE A 58 -0.91 18.05 -12.49
CA PHE A 58 -1.74 16.85 -12.29
C PHE A 58 -2.51 16.47 -13.55
N LYS A 59 -3.00 17.44 -14.31
CA LYS A 59 -3.64 17.20 -15.62
C LYS A 59 -2.70 16.55 -16.62
N ASN A 60 -1.48 17.06 -16.71
CA ASN A 60 -0.51 16.59 -17.69
C ASN A 60 0.11 15.24 -17.29
N ILE A 61 0.32 14.98 -16.00
CA ILE A 61 0.94 13.71 -15.55
C ILE A 61 -0.07 12.58 -15.33
N LYS A 62 -1.35 12.76 -15.63
CA LYS A 62 -2.42 11.78 -15.36
C LYS A 62 -2.06 10.36 -15.82
N THR A 63 -1.62 10.20 -17.07
CA THR A 63 -1.23 8.87 -17.59
C THR A 63 0.00 8.29 -16.88
N ARG A 64 0.86 9.15 -16.34
CA ARG A 64 2.04 8.75 -15.58
C ARG A 64 1.70 8.27 -14.18
N LEU A 65 0.60 8.76 -13.61
CA LEU A 65 0.07 8.28 -12.33
C LEU A 65 -0.42 6.82 -12.42
N VAL A 66 -0.73 6.31 -13.61
CA VAL A 66 -1.02 4.88 -13.85
C VAL A 66 0.26 4.03 -13.79
N VAL A 67 1.42 4.60 -14.09
CA VAL A 67 2.70 3.87 -14.12
C VAL A 67 3.45 3.99 -12.80
N LYS A 68 3.30 5.15 -12.13
CA LYS A 68 3.97 5.49 -10.88
C LYS A 68 3.00 6.22 -9.94
N PRO A 69 1.98 5.55 -9.39
CA PRO A 69 1.07 6.15 -8.42
C PRO A 69 1.79 6.63 -7.15
N GLU A 70 2.91 6.00 -6.77
CA GLU A 70 3.67 6.27 -5.54
C GLU A 70 4.29 7.67 -5.52
N VAL A 71 4.38 8.37 -6.66
CA VAL A 71 4.83 9.77 -6.68
C VAL A 71 3.90 10.68 -5.86
N MET A 72 2.66 10.26 -5.60
CA MET A 72 1.73 10.97 -4.72
C MET A 72 2.15 10.95 -3.25
N GLU A 73 2.99 9.99 -2.82
CA GLU A 73 3.55 9.95 -1.46
C GLU A 73 4.37 11.20 -1.13
N PHE A 74 4.92 11.87 -2.16
CA PHE A 74 5.62 13.16 -2.00
C PHE A 74 4.80 14.15 -1.16
N PHE A 75 3.48 14.17 -1.34
CA PHE A 75 2.59 15.12 -0.68
C PHE A 75 2.20 14.72 0.74
N MET A 76 2.45 13.47 1.14
CA MET A 76 2.10 12.94 2.46
C MET A 76 3.26 12.98 3.45
N ASN A 77 4.45 13.38 2.98
CA ASN A 77 5.69 13.39 3.75
C ASN A 77 6.23 14.81 3.98
N GLU A 78 6.93 15.01 5.09
CA GLU A 78 7.72 16.22 5.35
C GLU A 78 8.89 16.35 4.36
N PRO A 79 9.43 17.58 4.13
CA PRO A 79 9.00 18.87 4.68
C PRO A 79 7.77 19.45 3.97
N PHE A 80 7.20 20.52 4.55
CA PHE A 80 6.09 21.32 3.98
C PHE A 80 4.77 20.56 3.88
N LEU A 81 4.48 19.70 4.86
CA LEU A 81 3.28 18.87 4.85
C LEU A 81 1.99 19.71 4.75
N ASP A 82 1.91 20.83 5.45
CA ASP A 82 0.73 21.70 5.42
C ASP A 82 0.50 22.33 4.04
N GLU A 83 1.56 22.83 3.38
CA GLU A 83 1.44 23.35 2.03
C GLU A 83 1.07 22.27 1.01
N LYS A 84 1.70 21.09 1.12
CA LYS A 84 1.40 19.94 0.26
C LYS A 84 -0.04 19.48 0.42
N LYS A 85 -0.55 19.40 1.66
CA LYS A 85 -1.95 19.09 1.94
C LYS A 85 -2.90 20.15 1.37
N SER A 86 -2.57 21.44 1.50
CA SER A 86 -3.38 22.52 0.92
C SER A 86 -3.49 22.42 -0.61
N ILE A 87 -2.38 22.10 -1.28
CA ILE A 87 -2.34 21.85 -2.73
C ILE A 87 -3.24 20.65 -3.09
N LEU A 88 -3.11 19.55 -2.36
CA LEU A 88 -3.92 18.35 -2.59
C LEU A 88 -5.41 18.62 -2.38
N LEU A 89 -5.81 19.25 -1.27
CA LEU A 89 -7.21 19.58 -0.99
C LEU A 89 -7.81 20.47 -2.07
N SER A 90 -7.05 21.45 -2.55
CA SER A 90 -7.49 22.33 -3.65
C SER A 90 -7.65 21.60 -4.98
N ASN A 91 -7.02 20.42 -5.12
CA ASN A 91 -7.10 19.56 -6.30
C ASN A 91 -7.93 18.28 -6.05
N GLY A 92 -8.59 18.15 -4.89
CA GLY A 92 -9.24 16.92 -4.46
C GLY A 92 -10.30 16.42 -5.46
N THR A 93 -11.11 17.31 -6.03
CA THR A 93 -12.10 16.95 -7.07
C THR A 93 -11.45 16.37 -8.33
N LEU A 94 -10.32 16.94 -8.77
CA LEU A 94 -9.59 16.44 -9.94
C LEU A 94 -9.04 15.04 -9.67
N LEU A 95 -8.45 14.83 -8.50
CA LEU A 95 -7.85 13.56 -8.09
C LEU A 95 -8.92 12.48 -7.87
N ASN A 96 -10.07 12.84 -7.29
CA ASN A 96 -11.24 11.97 -7.20
C ASN A 96 -11.70 11.47 -8.57
N ASN A 97 -11.82 12.38 -9.54
CA ASN A 97 -12.22 12.01 -10.90
C ASN A 97 -11.21 11.04 -11.53
N TYR A 98 -9.92 11.17 -11.24
CA TYR A 98 -8.91 10.23 -11.73
C TYR A 98 -9.06 8.85 -11.11
N VAL A 99 -9.27 8.77 -9.80
CA VAL A 99 -9.49 7.48 -9.14
C VAL A 99 -10.72 6.79 -9.73
N SER A 100 -11.85 7.48 -9.86
CA SER A 100 -13.06 6.91 -10.48
C SER A 100 -12.87 6.48 -11.94
N GLU A 101 -12.17 7.28 -12.74
CA GLU A 101 -11.86 6.93 -14.13
C GLU A 101 -10.92 5.72 -14.22
N PHE A 102 -9.93 5.65 -13.34
CA PHE A 102 -8.96 4.56 -13.33
C PHE A 102 -9.61 3.25 -12.87
N LEU A 103 -10.47 3.26 -11.84
CA LEU A 103 -11.22 2.08 -11.37
C LEU A 103 -12.15 1.50 -12.44
N SER A 104 -12.74 2.36 -13.29
CA SER A 104 -13.62 1.93 -14.38
C SER A 104 -12.88 1.60 -15.69
N ASN A 105 -11.55 1.75 -15.72
CA ASN A 105 -10.76 1.51 -16.91
C ASN A 105 -10.62 0.00 -17.22
N GLY A 106 -10.53 -0.36 -18.50
CA GLY A 106 -10.26 -1.74 -18.94
C GLY A 106 -8.84 -2.22 -18.63
N ASN A 107 -7.86 -1.33 -18.51
CA ASN A 107 -6.49 -1.67 -18.12
C ASN A 107 -6.39 -1.95 -16.61
N TRP A 108 -5.84 -3.10 -16.25
CA TRP A 108 -5.63 -3.50 -14.86
C TRP A 108 -4.63 -2.58 -14.13
N GLU A 109 -3.61 -2.06 -14.81
CA GLU A 109 -2.62 -1.15 -14.21
C GLU A 109 -3.28 0.15 -13.72
N SER A 110 -4.29 0.62 -14.45
CA SER A 110 -5.07 1.79 -14.05
C SER A 110 -5.87 1.49 -12.78
N ARG A 111 -6.59 0.37 -12.75
CA ARG A 111 -7.40 -0.02 -11.58
C ARG A 111 -6.54 -0.24 -10.33
N ASP A 112 -5.40 -0.91 -10.50
CA ASP A 112 -4.41 -1.11 -9.44
C ASP A 112 -3.88 0.24 -8.91
N SER A 113 -3.44 1.12 -9.81
CA SER A 113 -2.96 2.46 -9.45
C SER A 113 -4.03 3.32 -8.78
N ALA A 114 -5.30 3.15 -9.13
CA ALA A 114 -6.40 3.88 -8.50
C ALA A 114 -6.49 3.56 -7.00
N LEU A 115 -6.37 2.28 -6.64
CA LEU A 115 -6.39 1.81 -5.26
C LEU A 115 -5.16 2.32 -4.49
N VAL A 116 -3.98 2.29 -5.11
CA VAL A 116 -2.75 2.83 -4.51
C VAL A 116 -2.87 4.34 -4.26
N ILE A 117 -3.31 5.11 -5.26
CA ILE A 117 -3.54 6.56 -5.11
C ILE A 117 -4.57 6.83 -4.01
N ALA A 118 -5.64 6.01 -3.95
CA ALA A 118 -6.66 6.17 -2.94
C ALA A 118 -6.17 5.89 -1.53
N SER A 119 -5.36 4.86 -1.32
CA SER A 119 -4.70 4.59 -0.04
C SER A 119 -3.76 5.73 0.38
N ILE A 120 -2.93 6.23 -0.55
CA ILE A 120 -1.99 7.33 -0.27
C ILE A 120 -2.75 8.60 0.13
N LEU A 121 -3.83 8.92 -0.59
CA LEU A 121 -4.56 10.18 -0.48
C LEU A 121 -5.86 10.10 0.33
N LYS A 122 -5.96 9.12 1.23
CA LYS A 122 -7.19 8.82 2.00
C LYS A 122 -7.82 10.02 2.72
N ASP A 123 -7.02 10.99 3.15
CA ASP A 123 -7.50 12.18 3.86
C ASP A 123 -7.92 13.33 2.92
N VAL A 124 -7.79 13.13 1.61
CA VAL A 124 -7.95 14.16 0.56
C VAL A 124 -9.05 13.77 -0.42
N ILE A 125 -9.10 12.49 -0.79
CA ILE A 125 -10.07 11.99 -1.76
C ILE A 125 -11.23 11.27 -1.07
N GLN A 126 -12.30 11.06 -1.81
CA GLN A 126 -13.45 10.29 -1.35
C GLN A 126 -13.04 8.82 -1.22
N GLU A 127 -13.38 8.24 -0.08
CA GLU A 127 -13.22 6.82 0.18
C GLU A 127 -14.04 5.99 -0.84
N ILE A 128 -13.43 4.95 -1.39
CA ILE A 128 -14.08 4.01 -2.30
C ILE A 128 -14.98 3.11 -1.45
N SER A 129 -16.25 2.94 -1.84
CA SER A 129 -17.20 2.15 -1.06
C SER A 129 -16.78 0.69 -0.93
N TYR A 130 -17.11 0.05 0.19
CA TYR A 130 -16.81 -1.37 0.40
C TYR A 130 -17.40 -2.27 -0.70
N GLU A 131 -18.63 -1.99 -1.18
CA GLU A 131 -19.27 -2.77 -2.26
C GLU A 131 -18.45 -2.75 -3.55
N GLU A 132 -17.90 -1.59 -3.92
CA GLU A 132 -17.04 -1.46 -5.10
C GLU A 132 -15.70 -2.18 -4.91
N VAL A 133 -15.10 -2.07 -3.72
CA VAL A 133 -13.86 -2.77 -3.37
C VAL A 133 -14.07 -4.28 -3.34
N GLU A 134 -15.16 -4.77 -2.75
CA GLU A 134 -15.55 -6.18 -2.73
C GLU A 134 -15.68 -6.75 -4.13
N LYS A 135 -16.33 -6.00 -5.04
CA LYS A 135 -16.43 -6.40 -6.44
C LYS A 135 -15.05 -6.53 -7.08
N LEU A 136 -14.12 -5.60 -6.81
CA LEU A 136 -12.75 -5.71 -7.29
C LEU A 136 -12.05 -6.94 -6.70
N MET A 137 -12.11 -7.14 -5.38
CA MET A 137 -11.50 -8.27 -4.67
C MET A 137 -11.98 -9.63 -5.16
N THR A 138 -13.23 -9.75 -5.59
CA THR A 138 -13.86 -11.06 -5.88
C THR A 138 -14.05 -11.33 -7.37
N THR A 139 -14.13 -10.29 -8.21
CA THR A 139 -14.49 -10.44 -9.63
C THR A 139 -13.50 -9.83 -10.61
N ASP A 140 -12.52 -9.03 -10.17
CA ASP A 140 -11.53 -8.49 -11.11
C ASP A 140 -10.68 -9.61 -11.70
N SER A 141 -10.46 -9.55 -13.01
CA SER A 141 -9.64 -10.52 -13.73
C SER A 141 -8.17 -10.51 -13.31
N SER A 142 -7.63 -9.38 -12.86
CA SER A 142 -6.22 -9.23 -12.50
C SER A 142 -5.99 -9.53 -11.02
N GLU A 143 -5.10 -10.48 -10.72
CA GLU A 143 -4.64 -10.78 -9.37
C GLU A 143 -3.99 -9.58 -8.67
N TYR A 144 -3.36 -8.67 -9.41
CA TYR A 144 -2.76 -7.46 -8.84
C TYR A 144 -3.85 -6.51 -8.34
N VAL A 145 -4.92 -6.32 -9.12
CA VAL A 145 -6.06 -5.49 -8.72
C VAL A 145 -6.77 -6.12 -7.52
N ARG A 146 -7.03 -7.44 -7.53
CA ARG A 146 -7.64 -8.14 -6.39
C ARG A 146 -6.78 -7.99 -5.13
N SER A 147 -5.46 -8.19 -5.25
CA SER A 147 -4.50 -8.01 -4.16
C SER A 147 -4.50 -6.59 -3.59
N SER A 148 -4.44 -5.57 -4.45
CA SER A 148 -4.49 -4.17 -4.03
C SER A 148 -5.83 -3.78 -3.42
N ALA A 149 -6.93 -4.39 -3.87
CA ALA A 149 -8.25 -4.17 -3.29
C ALA A 149 -8.34 -4.74 -1.87
N ILE A 150 -7.72 -5.90 -1.60
CA ILE A 150 -7.59 -6.46 -0.24
C ILE A 150 -6.80 -5.51 0.65
N GLN A 151 -5.66 -5.01 0.16
CA GLN A 151 -4.85 -4.04 0.91
C GLN A 151 -5.66 -2.78 1.22
N TYR A 152 -6.33 -2.19 0.23
CA TYR A 152 -7.18 -1.02 0.42
C TYR A 152 -8.32 -1.28 1.42
N ALA A 153 -9.01 -2.43 1.30
CA ALA A 153 -10.05 -2.84 2.23
C ALA A 153 -9.51 -3.02 3.66
N SER A 154 -8.30 -3.55 3.82
CA SER A 154 -7.68 -3.71 5.14
C SER A 154 -7.39 -2.38 5.84
N GLU A 155 -7.17 -1.31 5.07
CA GLU A 155 -6.85 0.01 5.61
C GLU A 155 -8.08 0.87 5.87
N ASN A 156 -9.15 0.69 5.08
CA ASN A 156 -10.31 1.59 5.07
C ASN A 156 -11.63 0.90 5.45
N HIS A 157 -11.75 -0.42 5.27
CA HIS A 157 -12.97 -1.20 5.49
C HIS A 157 -12.72 -2.46 6.30
N PHE A 158 -11.80 -2.39 7.26
CA PHE A 158 -11.28 -3.56 7.97
C PHE A 158 -12.37 -4.43 8.61
N SER A 159 -13.33 -3.82 9.31
CA SER A 159 -14.42 -4.57 9.95
C SER A 159 -15.26 -5.35 8.94
N GLN A 160 -15.70 -4.70 7.86
CA GLN A 160 -16.50 -5.33 6.81
C GLN A 160 -15.71 -6.42 6.07
N LEU A 161 -14.41 -6.19 5.82
CA LEU A 161 -13.52 -7.19 5.25
C LEU A 161 -13.47 -8.42 6.16
N MET A 162 -13.21 -8.24 7.46
CA MET A 162 -13.07 -9.35 8.41
C MET A 162 -14.36 -10.14 8.61
N GLU A 163 -15.53 -9.50 8.52
CA GLU A 163 -16.83 -10.19 8.57
C GLU A 163 -17.03 -11.15 7.38
N ASN A 164 -16.52 -10.81 6.20
CA ASN A 164 -16.78 -11.53 4.97
C ASN A 164 -15.59 -12.33 4.44
N ILE A 165 -14.39 -12.17 5.00
CA ILE A 165 -13.13 -12.72 4.46
C ILE A 165 -13.17 -14.24 4.23
N TRP A 166 -13.88 -14.97 5.08
CA TRP A 166 -14.03 -16.43 4.99
C TRP A 166 -14.89 -16.89 3.81
N LEU A 167 -15.69 -16.00 3.22
CA LEU A 167 -16.43 -16.26 1.98
C LEU A 167 -15.52 -16.17 0.75
N TYR A 168 -14.45 -15.38 0.83
CA TYR A 168 -13.59 -15.08 -0.31
C TYR A 168 -12.39 -16.04 -0.39
N ILE A 169 -11.72 -16.30 0.74
CA ILE A 169 -10.52 -17.15 0.83
C ILE A 169 -10.67 -18.51 0.11
N PRO A 170 -11.75 -19.30 0.30
CA PRO A 170 -11.87 -20.61 -0.34
C PRO A 170 -11.91 -20.57 -1.87
N ASN A 171 -12.32 -19.44 -2.44
CA ASN A 171 -12.55 -19.27 -3.87
C ASN A 171 -11.35 -18.66 -4.60
N GLU A 172 -10.31 -18.24 -3.89
CA GLU A 172 -9.13 -17.63 -4.49
C GLU A 172 -8.07 -18.69 -4.84
N TRP A 173 -7.60 -18.61 -6.07
CA TRP A 173 -6.69 -19.60 -6.68
C TRP A 173 -5.31 -19.01 -6.99
N ASN A 174 -5.17 -17.68 -7.02
CA ASN A 174 -3.91 -17.03 -7.33
C ASN A 174 -3.10 -16.72 -6.06
N SER A 175 -1.86 -17.21 -6.01
CA SER A 175 -0.96 -17.07 -4.87
C SER A 175 -0.69 -15.62 -4.47
N VAL A 176 -0.66 -14.66 -5.42
CA VAL A 176 -0.50 -13.23 -5.11
C VAL A 176 -1.64 -12.72 -4.22
N VAL A 177 -2.87 -13.12 -4.52
CA VAL A 177 -4.06 -12.69 -3.76
C VAL A 177 -4.14 -13.41 -2.42
N ARG A 178 -3.87 -14.73 -2.41
CA ARG A 178 -3.79 -15.53 -1.17
C ARG A 178 -2.79 -14.96 -0.18
N ARG A 179 -1.62 -14.54 -0.69
CA ARG A 179 -0.59 -13.85 0.09
C ARG A 179 -1.12 -12.57 0.74
N SER A 180 -1.93 -11.79 0.02
CA SER A 180 -2.53 -10.56 0.56
C SER A 180 -3.54 -10.84 1.67
N TYR A 181 -4.37 -11.89 1.55
CA TYR A 181 -5.21 -12.34 2.66
C TYR A 181 -4.38 -12.79 3.87
N LEU A 182 -3.32 -13.58 3.66
CA LEU A 182 -2.48 -14.05 4.77
C LEU A 182 -1.72 -12.92 5.48
N LYS A 183 -1.23 -11.92 4.73
CA LYS A 183 -0.59 -10.73 5.32
C LYS A 183 -1.51 -10.04 6.33
N LEU A 184 -2.81 -9.99 6.07
CA LEU A 184 -3.79 -9.42 7.01
C LEU A 184 -3.69 -10.12 8.37
N PHE A 185 -3.77 -11.45 8.39
CA PHE A 185 -3.72 -12.25 9.61
C PHE A 185 -2.37 -12.17 10.32
N VAL A 186 -1.27 -12.12 9.57
CA VAL A 186 0.08 -12.00 10.15
C VAL A 186 0.26 -10.65 10.85
N ASN A 187 -0.39 -9.60 10.37
CA ASN A 187 -0.20 -8.24 10.89
C ASN A 187 -1.12 -7.90 12.07
N ILE A 188 -2.30 -8.52 12.19
CA ILE A 188 -3.29 -8.25 13.25
C ILE A 188 -2.70 -8.27 14.69
N PRO A 189 -1.88 -9.25 15.09
CA PRO A 189 -1.32 -9.28 16.45
C PRO A 189 -0.44 -8.08 16.78
N ASN A 190 0.14 -7.46 15.76
CA ASN A 190 1.11 -6.38 15.89
C ASN A 190 0.50 -5.00 15.58
N ASP A 191 -0.79 -4.91 15.22
CA ASP A 191 -1.39 -3.63 14.86
C ASP A 191 -1.62 -2.78 16.13
N PRO A 192 -0.90 -1.67 16.34
CA PRO A 192 -1.07 -0.84 17.53
C PRO A 192 -2.40 -0.06 17.53
N LYS A 193 -3.10 0.00 16.39
CA LYS A 193 -4.28 0.86 16.21
C LYS A 193 -5.57 0.24 16.72
N GLU A 194 -5.64 -1.08 16.87
CA GLU A 194 -6.87 -1.72 17.34
C GLU A 194 -6.95 -1.89 18.86
N GLU A 195 -8.16 -1.73 19.37
CA GLU A 195 -8.47 -1.94 20.79
C GLU A 195 -8.32 -3.43 21.15
N ASP A 196 -7.72 -3.73 22.30
CA ASP A 196 -7.40 -5.11 22.72
C ASP A 196 -8.62 -6.05 22.72
N CYS A 197 -9.81 -5.55 23.06
CA CYS A 197 -11.04 -6.35 23.06
C CYS A 197 -11.54 -6.71 21.64
N LYS A 198 -11.36 -5.82 20.66
CA LYS A 198 -11.69 -6.10 19.26
C LYS A 198 -10.67 -7.07 18.66
N LYS A 199 -9.39 -6.88 18.98
CA LYS A 199 -8.32 -7.81 18.60
C LYS A 199 -8.62 -9.22 19.08
N GLU A 200 -9.03 -9.39 20.34
CA GLU A 200 -9.36 -10.72 20.87
C GLU A 200 -10.52 -11.38 20.12
N SER A 201 -11.57 -10.63 19.79
CA SER A 201 -12.69 -11.11 18.95
C SER A 201 -12.22 -11.57 17.57
N ILE A 202 -11.37 -10.77 16.92
CA ILE A 202 -10.79 -11.09 15.61
C ILE A 202 -9.88 -12.33 15.68
N ILE A 203 -9.04 -12.41 16.72
CA ILE A 203 -8.15 -13.53 16.95
C ILE A 203 -8.94 -14.83 17.14
N ASN A 204 -10.02 -14.79 17.92
CA ASN A 204 -10.91 -15.94 18.12
C ASN A 204 -11.60 -16.33 16.81
N ASN A 205 -12.08 -15.35 16.04
CA ASN A 205 -12.68 -15.60 14.73
C ASN A 205 -11.69 -16.27 13.74
N ILE A 206 -10.42 -15.83 13.70
CA ILE A 206 -9.35 -16.47 12.91
C ILE A 206 -9.11 -17.90 13.40
N ARG A 207 -9.04 -18.11 14.71
CA ARG A 207 -8.83 -19.44 15.30
C ARG A 207 -9.96 -20.39 14.93
N ASP A 208 -11.21 -19.96 15.06
CA ASP A 208 -12.39 -20.79 14.79
C ASP A 208 -12.50 -21.18 13.31
N ASN A 209 -11.99 -20.33 12.40
CA ASN A 209 -12.04 -20.55 10.96
C ASN A 209 -10.71 -21.03 10.35
N PHE A 210 -9.68 -21.29 11.16
CA PHE A 210 -8.32 -21.57 10.66
C PHE A 210 -8.27 -22.76 9.69
N SER A 211 -9.11 -23.78 9.90
CA SER A 211 -9.19 -24.94 9.00
C SER A 211 -9.49 -24.58 7.55
N ILE A 212 -10.13 -23.43 7.30
CA ILE A 212 -10.37 -22.93 5.94
C ILE A 212 -9.05 -22.57 5.24
N LEU A 213 -8.06 -22.05 5.99
CA LEU A 213 -6.75 -21.68 5.45
C LEU A 213 -5.92 -22.90 5.02
N GLU A 214 -6.29 -24.10 5.44
CA GLU A 214 -5.60 -25.33 5.03
C GLU A 214 -5.72 -25.58 3.52
N ILE A 215 -6.66 -24.92 2.83
CA ILE A 215 -6.75 -24.91 1.36
C ILE A 215 -5.52 -24.28 0.69
N TYR A 216 -4.68 -23.55 1.43
CA TYR A 216 -3.44 -22.98 0.94
C TYR A 216 -2.20 -23.84 1.24
N ASN A 217 -2.36 -25.02 1.87
CA ASN A 217 -1.21 -25.89 2.21
C ASN A 217 -0.53 -26.53 0.99
N ASP A 218 -1.18 -26.52 -0.17
CA ASP A 218 -0.66 -27.03 -1.44
C ASP A 218 -0.16 -25.92 -2.37
N ASP A 219 -0.09 -24.67 -1.88
CA ASP A 219 0.43 -23.53 -2.62
C ASP A 219 1.93 -23.69 -2.92
N ASP A 220 2.36 -23.21 -4.08
CA ASP A 220 3.75 -23.28 -4.53
C ASP A 220 4.60 -22.08 -4.04
N ASP A 221 3.97 -21.02 -3.50
CA ASP A 221 4.66 -19.93 -2.83
C ASP A 221 5.08 -20.35 -1.41
N SER A 222 6.39 -20.56 -1.21
CA SER A 222 6.95 -20.91 0.10
C SER A 222 6.61 -19.87 1.18
N TRP A 223 6.43 -18.59 0.82
CA TRP A 223 6.04 -17.56 1.78
C TRP A 223 4.66 -17.86 2.38
N ILE A 224 3.72 -18.37 1.58
CA ILE A 224 2.37 -18.73 2.04
C ILE A 224 2.46 -19.87 3.04
N ILE A 225 3.16 -20.95 2.67
CA ILE A 225 3.34 -22.14 3.52
C ILE A 225 4.00 -21.78 4.86
N ASP A 226 5.11 -21.03 4.83
CA ASP A 226 5.82 -20.61 6.03
C ASP A 226 4.95 -19.74 6.94
N ASN A 227 4.13 -18.83 6.38
CA ASN A 227 3.28 -17.95 7.17
C ASN A 227 2.03 -18.65 7.70
N LEU A 228 1.49 -19.66 7.00
CA LEU A 228 0.43 -20.52 7.53
C LEU A 228 0.91 -21.27 8.78
N GLU A 229 2.12 -21.84 8.73
CA GLU A 229 2.69 -22.54 9.89
C GLU A 229 2.94 -21.55 11.05
N ARG A 230 3.44 -20.35 10.76
CA ARG A 230 3.59 -19.29 11.77
C ARG A 230 2.26 -18.90 12.38
N LEU A 231 1.21 -18.68 11.59
CA LEU A 231 -0.12 -18.36 12.09
C LEU A 231 -0.67 -19.51 12.95
N LYS A 232 -0.52 -20.77 12.52
CA LYS A 232 -0.92 -21.92 13.33
C LYS A 232 -0.24 -21.89 14.70
N ASN A 233 1.06 -21.65 14.72
CA ASN A 233 1.82 -21.52 15.97
C ASN A 233 1.37 -20.32 16.81
N THR A 234 1.12 -19.16 16.22
CA THR A 234 0.69 -17.95 16.95
C THR A 234 -0.70 -18.11 17.56
N TYR A 235 -1.67 -18.58 16.78
CA TYR A 235 -3.08 -18.58 17.17
C TYR A 235 -3.49 -19.82 17.97
N PHE A 236 -2.73 -20.92 17.89
CA PHE A 236 -3.01 -22.18 18.61
C PHE A 236 -2.02 -22.55 19.72
N LYS A 237 -1.02 -21.71 20.04
CA LYS A 237 -0.04 -21.98 21.13
C LYS A 237 -0.58 -22.00 22.57
N GLU A 238 -1.88 -22.08 22.78
CA GLU A 238 -2.49 -22.30 24.10
C GLU A 238 -3.40 -23.54 24.20
N THR A 239 -3.14 -24.60 23.43
CA THR A 239 -3.76 -25.92 23.70
C THR A 239 -2.81 -26.99 24.25
N GLU A 240 -1.49 -26.81 24.18
CA GLU A 240 -0.53 -27.78 24.75
C GLU A 240 -0.03 -27.44 26.17
N ASN A 241 -0.21 -26.20 26.64
CA ASN A 241 0.22 -25.82 28.00
C ASN A 241 -0.87 -25.99 29.08
N MET A 242 -2.14 -26.20 28.69
CA MET A 242 -3.21 -26.55 29.63
C MET A 242 -3.18 -28.02 30.06
N SER A 243 -2.58 -28.91 29.27
CA SER A 243 -2.38 -30.33 29.63
C SER A 243 -1.08 -30.60 30.41
N LYS A 244 -0.18 -29.60 30.50
CA LYS A 244 1.10 -29.67 31.22
C LYS A 244 1.19 -28.73 32.43
N LYS A 245 0.09 -28.10 32.86
CA LYS A 245 -0.02 -27.44 34.19
C LYS A 245 -0.16 -28.48 35.31
N ASN A 246 0.80 -29.39 35.38
CA ASN A 246 1.21 -30.14 36.56
C ASN A 246 2.71 -30.40 36.36
N ASP A 247 3.51 -29.33 36.42
CA ASP A 247 4.69 -29.31 37.28
C ASP A 247 5.37 -27.93 37.24
N ASN A 248 6.02 -27.64 38.35
CA ASN A 248 6.40 -26.31 38.82
C ASN A 248 7.64 -25.70 38.12
N LYS A 249 7.57 -24.38 37.89
CA LYS A 249 8.62 -23.35 38.11
C LYS A 249 9.82 -23.25 37.13
N ILE A 250 9.96 -22.12 36.41
CA ILE A 250 10.81 -20.93 36.72
C ILE A 250 10.85 -19.98 35.50
N CYS A 251 10.77 -18.68 35.80
CA CYS A 251 10.88 -17.52 34.92
C CYS A 251 12.30 -17.33 34.33
N GLY A 252 12.38 -16.90 33.07
CA GLY A 252 13.62 -16.37 32.48
C GLY A 252 13.43 -15.88 31.04
N ASN A 253 13.09 -14.60 30.86
CA ASN A 253 13.24 -13.94 29.56
C ASN A 253 14.74 -13.86 29.24
N SER A 254 15.21 -14.63 28.26
CA SER A 254 16.61 -14.54 27.86
C SER A 254 16.77 -13.33 26.93
N LEU A 255 17.73 -12.47 27.25
CA LEU A 255 18.16 -11.32 26.45
C LEU A 255 18.40 -11.68 24.96
N LEU A 256 18.66 -12.96 24.68
CA LEU A 256 18.81 -13.51 23.33
C LEU A 256 17.53 -13.42 22.48
N GLU A 257 16.34 -13.60 23.07
CA GLU A 257 15.07 -13.49 22.32
C GLU A 257 14.80 -12.05 21.88
N ILE A 258 15.17 -11.08 22.70
CA ILE A 258 15.04 -9.65 22.39
C ILE A 258 16.02 -9.27 21.26
N ILE A 259 17.27 -9.76 21.32
CA ILE A 259 18.30 -9.51 20.29
C ILE A 259 17.93 -10.15 18.94
N LEU A 260 17.29 -11.33 18.94
CA LEU A 260 16.82 -12.01 17.73
C LEU A 260 15.65 -11.27 17.05
N LEU A 261 14.81 -10.58 17.81
CA LEU A 261 13.72 -9.76 17.28
C LEU A 261 14.22 -8.43 16.66
N GLU A 262 15.18 -7.77 17.30
CA GLU A 262 15.74 -6.50 16.78
C GLU A 262 16.60 -6.69 15.52
N SER A 263 17.25 -7.85 15.38
CA SER A 263 18.09 -8.15 14.20
C SER A 263 17.29 -8.52 12.94
N GLN A 264 16.00 -8.87 13.07
CA GLN A 264 15.10 -9.15 11.93
C GLN A 264 14.39 -7.91 11.38
N GLN A 265 14.41 -6.77 12.10
CA GLN A 265 13.80 -5.51 11.65
C GLN A 265 14.67 -4.70 10.67
N ASN A 266 15.89 -5.15 10.35
CA ASN A 266 16.87 -4.41 9.52
C ASN A 266 17.19 -5.04 8.16
N VAL A 267 16.34 -5.93 7.63
CA VAL A 267 16.54 -6.50 6.29
C VAL A 267 15.35 -6.18 5.40
N ASP A 268 15.26 -4.92 4.96
CA ASP A 268 14.52 -4.54 3.75
C ASP A 268 15.26 -3.40 3.03
N LEU A 269 16.37 -3.79 2.40
CA LEU A 269 16.91 -3.14 1.21
C LEU A 269 17.28 -4.25 0.23
N GLN A 270 16.28 -4.90 -0.37
CA GLN A 270 16.48 -5.63 -1.61
C GLN A 270 15.72 -4.93 -2.74
N ASN A 271 16.54 -4.40 -3.64
CA ASN A 271 16.17 -3.74 -4.87
C ASN A 271 15.23 -4.61 -5.71
N LYS A 272 14.26 -3.99 -6.37
CA LYS A 272 13.62 -4.51 -7.58
C LYS A 272 14.70 -4.69 -8.64
N GLU A 273 15.27 -5.88 -8.77
CA GLU A 273 16.02 -6.28 -9.97
C GLU A 273 15.10 -7.06 -10.91
N CYS A 274 15.22 -6.65 -12.17
CA CYS A 274 14.44 -7.03 -13.33
C CYS A 274 14.48 -8.53 -13.61
N TYR A 275 13.33 -9.10 -14.01
CA TYR A 275 13.34 -10.27 -14.89
C TYR A 275 13.14 -9.80 -16.32
N GLY A 276 14.25 -9.76 -17.05
CA GLY A 276 14.30 -9.84 -18.50
C GLY A 276 15.16 -11.05 -18.86
N ASP A 277 14.51 -12.08 -19.39
CA ASP A 277 14.78 -12.75 -20.68
C ASP A 277 13.73 -13.87 -20.87
#